data_AF-A0A956AXE1-F1
#
_entry.id   AF-A0A956AXE1-F1
#
_cell.length_a   1.000
_cell.length_b   1.000
_cell.length_c   1.000
_cell.angle_alpha   90.00
_cell.angle_beta   90.00
_cell.angle_gamma   90.00
#
_symmetry.space_group_name_H-M   'P 1'
#
loop_
_entity.id
_entity.type
_entity.pdbx_description
1 polymer ?
#
loop_
_entity_poly.entity_id
_entity_poly.type
_entity_poly.pdbx_seq_one_letter_code
_entity_poly.pdbx_strand_id
1 'polypeptide(L)'
;MPRFLLGLSLLLVATAAQAGPPTKFLQTQVDEVRALLKQDTGGDKAKGQALDAQLMGLIDPVMEFEQLSERALQKHWPTLKPEERSEFTTLFRELVFRSYLKKVRSANEDYSLVYEDEEARGRREAAVTVIAKTKKAEIELVFHLRAVKGKRFVADDVIIDEVSLVGNYREQFNKIIA
;
A
#
# COMPACT_ATOMS: atom_id res chain seq x y z
N MET A 1 -57.48 -3.98 34.51
CA MET A 1 -56.84 -2.89 33.72
C MET A 1 -55.61 -3.45 33.03
N PRO A 2 -55.58 -3.62 31.70
CA PRO A 2 -54.39 -4.16 31.04
C PRO A 2 -53.36 -3.04 30.85
N ARG A 3 -52.10 -3.33 31.22
CA ARG A 3 -50.94 -2.49 30.98
C ARG A 3 -50.50 -2.68 29.51
N PHE A 4 -50.58 -1.62 28.71
CA PHE A 4 -49.95 -1.59 27.39
C PHE A 4 -48.43 -1.44 27.58
N LEU A 5 -47.66 -2.47 27.23
CA LEU A 5 -46.22 -2.36 27.00
C LEU A 5 -46.01 -1.90 25.56
N LEU A 6 -45.71 -0.61 25.37
CA LEU A 6 -45.28 -0.07 24.08
C LEU A 6 -43.83 -0.50 23.84
N GLY A 7 -43.62 -1.45 22.92
CA GLY A 7 -42.28 -1.84 22.47
C GLY A 7 -41.69 -0.74 21.58
N LEU A 8 -40.60 -0.13 22.04
CA LEU A 8 -39.79 0.80 21.23
C LEU A 8 -38.85 -0.04 20.36
N SER A 9 -39.28 -0.34 19.13
CA SER A 9 -38.43 -0.98 18.12
C SER A 9 -37.40 0.03 17.60
N LEU A 10 -36.16 -0.09 18.06
CA LEU A 10 -35.03 0.68 17.56
C LEU A 10 -34.65 0.14 16.16
N LEU A 11 -35.04 0.87 15.11
CA LEU A 11 -34.56 0.62 13.75
C LEU A 11 -33.08 0.99 13.67
N LEU A 12 -32.19 0.00 13.78
CA LEU A 12 -30.80 0.15 13.34
C LEU A 12 -30.81 0.29 11.82
N VAL A 13 -30.74 1.54 11.34
CA VAL A 13 -30.36 1.80 9.96
C VAL A 13 -28.86 1.55 9.88
N ALA A 14 -28.47 0.38 9.35
CA ALA A 14 -27.09 0.13 8.97
C ALA A 14 -26.74 1.06 7.81
N THR A 15 -26.14 2.20 8.11
CA THR A 15 -25.53 3.05 7.09
C THR A 15 -24.37 2.28 6.48
N ALA A 16 -24.50 1.89 5.20
CA ALA A 16 -23.35 1.42 4.44
C ALA A 16 -22.27 2.51 4.50
N ALA A 17 -21.14 2.20 5.13
CA ALA A 17 -20.02 3.13 5.21
C ALA A 17 -19.52 3.40 3.79
N GLN A 18 -19.72 4.62 3.30
CA GLN A 18 -19.21 5.03 2.01
C GLN A 18 -17.70 5.21 2.12
N ALA A 19 -16.94 4.58 1.20
CA ALA A 19 -15.49 4.72 1.14
C ALA A 19 -15.04 6.20 1.19
N GLY A 20 -14.15 6.49 2.14
CA GLY A 20 -13.58 7.82 2.34
C GLY A 20 -12.56 8.21 1.26
N PRO A 21 -12.05 9.45 1.29
CA PRO A 21 -11.07 9.92 0.31
C PRO A 21 -9.78 9.07 0.22
N PRO A 22 -9.14 8.63 1.34
CA PRO A 22 -8.00 7.71 1.31
C PRO A 22 -8.30 6.39 0.60
N THR A 23 -9.42 5.73 0.93
CA THR A 23 -9.82 4.47 0.29
C THR A 23 -10.06 4.65 -1.20
N LYS A 24 -10.77 5.71 -1.60
CA LYS A 24 -11.02 6.02 -3.03
C LYS A 24 -9.73 6.30 -3.80
N PHE A 25 -8.79 7.01 -3.17
CA PHE A 25 -7.48 7.24 -3.76
C PHE A 25 -6.76 5.90 -4.00
N LEU A 26 -6.68 5.05 -2.97
CA LEU A 26 -6.01 3.74 -3.07
C LEU A 26 -6.67 2.85 -4.13
N GLN A 27 -8.00 2.77 -4.15
CA GLN A 27 -8.77 2.05 -5.18
C GLN A 27 -8.38 2.48 -6.60
N THR A 28 -8.31 3.79 -6.84
CA THR A 28 -7.92 4.34 -8.14
C THR A 28 -6.52 3.85 -8.56
N GLN A 29 -5.54 3.95 -7.66
CA GLN A 29 -4.16 3.54 -7.95
C GLN A 29 -4.05 2.04 -8.20
N VAL A 30 -4.74 1.24 -7.39
CA VAL A 30 -4.78 -0.22 -7.52
C VAL A 30 -5.44 -0.66 -8.83
N ASP A 31 -6.52 0.00 -9.25
CA ASP A 31 -7.19 -0.31 -10.50
C ASP A 31 -6.32 0.01 -11.72
N GLU A 32 -5.56 1.11 -11.68
CA GLU A 32 -4.56 1.43 -12.72
C GLU A 32 -3.45 0.37 -12.81
N VAL A 33 -2.90 -0.05 -11.66
CA VAL A 33 -1.91 -1.13 -11.59
C VAL A 33 -2.48 -2.44 -12.14
N ARG A 34 -3.71 -2.80 -11.74
CA ARG A 34 -4.40 -4.00 -12.24
C ARG A 34 -4.64 -3.94 -13.74
N ALA A 35 -4.99 -2.78 -14.29
CA ALA A 35 -5.18 -2.60 -15.72
C ALA A 35 -3.87 -2.82 -16.50
N LEU A 36 -2.74 -2.32 -15.99
CA LEU A 36 -1.43 -2.57 -16.59
C LEU A 36 -1.04 -4.05 -16.52
N LEU A 37 -1.26 -4.73 -15.40
CA LEU A 37 -0.90 -6.14 -15.25
C LEU A 37 -1.68 -7.09 -16.16
N LYS A 38 -2.85 -6.69 -16.66
CA LYS A 38 -3.62 -7.44 -17.65
C LYS A 38 -3.03 -7.39 -19.07
N GLN A 39 -2.05 -6.53 -19.32
CA GLN A 39 -1.40 -6.44 -20.63
C GLN A 39 -0.60 -7.72 -20.90
N ASP A 40 -0.91 -8.38 -22.02
CA ASP A 40 -0.14 -9.54 -22.45
C ASP A 40 1.20 -9.08 -23.02
N THR A 41 2.28 -9.53 -22.38
CA THR A 41 3.65 -9.28 -22.85
C THR A 41 4.09 -10.33 -23.86
N GLY A 42 3.34 -11.42 -24.05
CA GLY A 42 3.65 -12.51 -24.98
C GLY A 42 4.97 -13.22 -24.68
N GLY A 43 5.47 -13.11 -23.44
CA GLY A 43 6.80 -13.58 -23.05
C GLY A 43 7.97 -12.74 -23.59
N ASP A 44 7.70 -11.61 -24.26
CA ASP A 44 8.73 -10.72 -24.78
C ASP A 44 9.40 -9.93 -23.65
N LYS A 45 10.73 -10.04 -23.57
CA LYS A 45 11.51 -9.40 -22.50
C LYS A 45 11.46 -7.88 -22.56
N ALA A 46 11.49 -7.28 -23.74
CA ALA A 46 11.47 -5.82 -23.89
C ALA A 46 10.11 -5.25 -23.51
N LYS A 47 9.01 -5.92 -23.91
CA LYS A 47 7.66 -5.58 -23.47
C LYS A 47 7.49 -5.73 -21.96
N GLY A 48 8.05 -6.79 -21.38
CA GLY A 48 8.06 -6.99 -19.92
C GLY A 48 8.78 -5.85 -19.18
N GLN A 49 9.93 -5.42 -19.68
CA GLN A 49 10.67 -4.28 -19.12
C GLN A 49 9.93 -2.95 -19.28
N ALA A 50 9.27 -2.73 -20.42
CA ALA A 50 8.44 -1.55 -20.62
C ALA A 50 7.25 -1.52 -19.65
N LEU A 51 6.61 -2.66 -19.42
CA LEU A 51 5.54 -2.80 -18.43
C LEU A 51 6.04 -2.56 -17.01
N ASP A 52 7.23 -3.07 -16.65
CA ASP A 52 7.88 -2.79 -15.36
C ASP A 52 8.08 -1.28 -15.16
N ALA A 53 8.57 -0.58 -16.18
CA ALA A 53 8.76 0.87 -16.12
C ALA A 53 7.43 1.63 -15.95
N GLN A 54 6.35 1.19 -16.62
CA GLN A 54 5.02 1.79 -16.46
C GLN A 54 4.46 1.57 -15.05
N LEU A 55 4.57 0.36 -14.51
CA LEU A 55 4.14 0.03 -13.16
C LEU A 55 4.90 0.84 -12.12
N MET A 56 6.21 0.96 -12.29
CA MET A 56 7.04 1.80 -11.42
C MET A 56 6.60 3.28 -11.48
N GLY A 57 6.27 3.79 -12.68
CA GLY A 57 5.76 5.15 -12.85
C GLY A 57 4.42 5.43 -12.13
N LEU A 58 3.59 4.41 -11.92
CA LEU A 58 2.37 4.53 -11.10
C LEU A 58 2.67 4.47 -9.60
N ILE A 59 3.65 3.66 -9.18
CA ILE A 59 3.96 3.44 -7.77
C ILE A 59 4.78 4.59 -7.18
N ASP A 60 5.74 5.12 -7.92
CA ASP A 60 6.62 6.22 -7.48
C ASP A 60 5.89 7.44 -6.89
N PRO A 61 4.83 8.00 -7.52
CA PRO A 61 4.14 9.16 -6.96
C PRO A 61 3.30 8.81 -5.72
N VAL A 62 3.04 7.53 -5.47
CA VAL A 62 2.30 7.04 -4.30
C VAL A 62 3.26 6.71 -3.16
N MET A 63 4.43 6.14 -3.46
CA MET A 63 5.45 5.75 -2.49
C MET A 63 6.59 6.78 -2.55
N GLU A 64 6.58 7.81 -1.69
CA GLU A 64 7.65 8.83 -1.66
C GLU A 64 8.96 8.19 -1.15
N PHE A 65 9.71 7.53 -2.06
CA PHE A 65 10.83 6.64 -1.73
C PHE A 65 11.97 7.29 -0.97
N GLU A 66 12.18 8.60 -1.08
CA GLU A 66 13.17 9.32 -0.27
C GLU A 66 12.83 9.23 1.23
N GLN A 67 11.57 9.47 1.59
CA GLN A 67 11.11 9.35 2.99
C GLN A 67 11.12 7.89 3.45
N LEU A 68 10.75 6.95 2.57
CA LEU A 68 10.84 5.52 2.90
C LEU A 68 12.29 5.09 3.15
N SER A 69 13.23 5.62 2.36
CA SER A 69 14.67 5.36 2.48
C SER A 69 15.23 5.91 3.79
N GLU A 70 14.89 7.15 4.13
CA GLU A 70 15.24 7.75 5.41
C GLU A 70 14.70 6.93 6.59
N ARG A 71 13.44 6.49 6.52
CA ARG A 71 12.83 5.66 7.58
C ARG A 71 13.39 4.24 7.64
N ALA A 72 13.86 3.69 6.52
CA ALA A 72 14.49 2.38 6.47
C ALA A 72 15.92 2.43 7.04
N LEU A 73 16.68 3.49 6.80
CA LEU A 73 18.04 3.62 7.35
C LEU A 73 18.08 4.22 8.75
N GLN A 74 17.08 5.03 9.11
CA GLN A 74 16.94 5.66 10.43
C GLN A 74 18.26 6.31 10.89
N LYS A 75 18.93 5.72 11.89
CA LYS A 75 20.18 6.25 12.47
C LYS A 75 21.35 6.30 11.48
N HIS A 76 21.29 5.49 10.42
CA HIS A 76 22.32 5.45 9.36
C HIS A 76 22.07 6.50 8.26
N TRP A 77 20.86 7.06 8.14
CA TRP A 77 20.56 8.05 7.10
C TRP A 77 21.39 9.35 7.25
N PRO A 78 21.53 9.94 8.46
CA PRO A 78 22.29 11.17 8.63
C PRO A 78 23.78 11.04 8.28
N THR A 79 24.34 9.83 8.30
CA THR A 79 25.77 9.60 8.01
C THR A 79 26.08 9.59 6.52
N LEU A 80 25.06 9.47 5.66
CA LEU A 80 25.21 9.48 4.21
C LEU A 80 25.31 10.91 3.66
N LYS A 81 26.18 11.09 2.68
CA LYS A 81 26.25 12.29 1.83
C LYS A 81 25.02 12.39 0.92
N PRO A 82 24.70 13.57 0.38
CA PRO A 82 23.56 13.74 -0.53
C PRO A 82 23.58 12.77 -1.73
N GLU A 83 24.76 12.52 -2.31
CA GLU A 83 24.90 11.62 -3.45
C GLU A 83 24.62 10.16 -3.06
N GLU A 84 25.11 9.74 -1.89
CA GLU A 84 24.90 8.40 -1.34
C GLU A 84 23.43 8.18 -0.96
N ARG A 85 22.74 9.22 -0.46
CA ARG A 85 21.29 9.16 -0.20
C ARG A 85 20.50 8.97 -1.48
N SER A 86 20.88 9.68 -2.55
CA SER A 86 20.24 9.54 -3.87
C SER A 86 20.46 8.15 -4.45
N GLU A 87 21.69 7.64 -4.38
CA GLU A 87 22.02 6.29 -4.84
C GLU A 87 21.27 5.22 -4.05
N PHE A 88 21.30 5.31 -2.71
CA PHE A 88 20.56 4.40 -1.85
C PHE A 88 19.06 4.43 -2.15
N THR A 89 18.47 5.62 -2.30
CA THR A 89 17.03 5.76 -2.59
C THR A 89 16.67 5.08 -3.90
N THR A 90 17.52 5.22 -4.92
CA THR A 90 17.33 4.57 -6.22
C THR A 90 17.37 3.06 -6.09
N LEU A 91 18.39 2.52 -5.41
CA LEU A 91 18.56 1.08 -5.21
C LEU A 91 17.45 0.49 -4.32
N PHE A 92 17.04 1.21 -3.28
CA PHE A 92 15.99 0.77 -2.37
C PHE A 92 14.64 0.72 -3.08
N ARG A 93 14.32 1.75 -3.89
CA ARG A 93 13.15 1.75 -4.77
C ARG A 93 13.10 0.53 -5.67
N GLU A 94 14.20 0.23 -6.38
CA GLU A 94 14.28 -0.93 -7.26
C GLU A 94 14.14 -2.26 -6.50
N LEU A 95 14.78 -2.37 -5.34
CA LEU A 95 14.71 -3.54 -4.48
C LEU A 95 13.27 -3.81 -4.04
N VAL A 96 12.58 -2.80 -3.49
CA VAL A 96 11.19 -2.90 -3.03
C VAL A 96 10.30 -3.28 -4.21
N PHE A 97 10.38 -2.54 -5.31
CA PHE A 97 9.55 -2.80 -6.49
C PHE A 97 9.72 -4.24 -6.99
N ARG A 98 10.95 -4.72 -7.17
CA ARG A 98 11.21 -6.09 -7.64
C ARG A 98 10.75 -7.16 -6.64
N SER A 99 10.89 -6.90 -5.35
CA SER A 99 10.51 -7.84 -4.29
C SER A 99 8.99 -8.06 -4.24
N TYR A 100 8.21 -7.00 -4.43
CA TYR A 100 6.74 -7.07 -4.35
C TYR A 100 6.05 -7.28 -5.70
N LEU A 101 6.62 -6.79 -6.81
CA LEU A 101 6.10 -7.03 -8.15
C LEU A 101 6.01 -8.53 -8.44
N LYS A 102 7.00 -9.32 -8.01
CA LYS A 102 6.96 -10.77 -8.15
C LYS A 102 5.74 -11.36 -7.44
N LYS A 103 5.40 -10.87 -6.25
CA LYS A 103 4.22 -11.32 -5.48
C LYS A 103 2.93 -10.97 -6.22
N VAL A 104 2.81 -9.72 -6.68
CA VAL A 104 1.65 -9.22 -7.43
C VAL A 104 1.44 -9.99 -8.74
N ARG A 105 2.52 -10.30 -9.47
CA ARG A 105 2.47 -11.15 -10.68
C ARG A 105 2.18 -12.62 -10.37
N SER A 106 2.72 -13.14 -9.27
CA SER A 106 2.46 -14.52 -8.85
C SER A 106 1.02 -14.72 -8.37
N ALA A 107 0.37 -13.65 -7.92
CA ALA A 107 -1.07 -13.61 -7.64
C ALA A 107 -1.91 -13.60 -8.93
N ASN A 108 -1.39 -14.10 -10.06
CA ASN A 108 -2.10 -14.40 -11.31
C ASN A 108 -3.37 -15.27 -11.16
N GLU A 109 -3.68 -15.74 -9.95
CA GLU A 109 -4.95 -16.34 -9.58
C GLU A 109 -5.90 -15.22 -9.15
N ASP A 110 -7.02 -15.04 -9.85
CA ASP A 110 -8.15 -14.14 -9.54
C ASP A 110 -8.17 -13.69 -8.06
N TYR A 111 -7.46 -12.60 -7.76
CA TYR A 111 -7.47 -12.04 -6.42
C TYR A 111 -8.53 -10.96 -6.36
N SER A 112 -9.41 -11.09 -5.38
CA SER A 112 -10.34 -10.02 -5.02
C SER A 112 -9.69 -9.16 -3.94
N LEU A 113 -9.97 -7.87 -3.98
CA LEU A 113 -9.55 -6.94 -2.94
C LEU A 113 -10.80 -6.48 -2.21
N VAL A 114 -10.83 -6.71 -0.91
CA VAL A 114 -11.89 -6.22 -0.03
C VAL A 114 -11.30 -5.09 0.79
N TYR A 115 -11.82 -3.88 0.61
CA TYR A 115 -11.44 -2.71 1.40
C TYR A 115 -12.30 -2.73 2.67
N GLU A 116 -11.74 -3.25 3.76
CA GLU A 116 -12.50 -3.57 4.98
C GLU A 116 -12.67 -2.36 5.90
N ASP A 117 -11.65 -1.53 6.02
CA ASP A 117 -11.66 -0.41 6.97
C ASP A 117 -10.84 0.80 6.50
N GLU A 118 -11.24 1.97 7.00
CA GLU A 118 -10.51 3.23 6.89
C GLU A 118 -10.48 3.92 8.25
N GLU A 119 -9.30 3.99 8.86
CA GLU A 119 -9.09 4.62 10.16
C GLU A 119 -8.34 5.95 10.00
N ALA A 120 -8.87 7.04 10.57
CA ALA A 120 -8.13 8.30 10.65
C ALA A 120 -7.07 8.23 11.76
N ARG A 121 -5.79 8.43 11.42
CA ARG A 121 -4.65 8.38 12.36
C ARG A 121 -4.13 9.75 12.77
N GLY A 122 -4.84 10.81 12.41
CA GLY A 122 -4.49 12.19 12.71
C GLY A 122 -5.17 13.15 11.75
N ARG A 123 -4.72 14.40 11.70
CA ARG A 123 -5.32 15.41 10.79
C ARG A 123 -5.09 15.12 9.31
N ARG A 124 -4.00 14.41 8.99
CA ARG A 124 -3.56 14.18 7.61
C ARG A 124 -3.15 12.74 7.36
N GLU A 125 -3.43 11.83 8.28
CA GLU A 125 -2.98 10.44 8.20
C GLU A 125 -4.19 9.51 8.30
N ALA A 126 -4.14 8.41 7.56
CA ALA A 126 -5.15 7.37 7.58
C ALA A 126 -4.50 6.00 7.42
N ALA A 127 -5.13 4.96 7.95
CA ALA A 127 -4.86 3.57 7.59
C ALA A 127 -6.01 3.04 6.76
N VAL A 128 -5.71 2.38 5.64
CA VAL A 128 -6.70 1.66 4.83
C VAL A 128 -6.37 0.18 4.88
N THR A 129 -7.29 -0.62 5.40
CA THR A 129 -7.14 -2.08 5.49
C THR A 129 -7.76 -2.73 4.28
N VAL A 130 -6.98 -3.55 3.59
CA VAL A 130 -7.37 -4.24 2.36
C VAL A 130 -7.02 -5.72 2.50
N ILE A 131 -8.01 -6.59 2.36
CA ILE A 131 -7.79 -8.03 2.30
C ILE A 131 -7.68 -8.46 0.85
N ALA A 132 -6.50 -8.97 0.48
CA ALA A 132 -6.27 -9.62 -0.80
C ALA A 132 -6.61 -11.11 -0.68
N LYS A 133 -7.71 -11.52 -1.29
CA LYS A 133 -8.23 -12.90 -1.23
C LYS A 133 -7.97 -13.62 -2.53
N THR A 134 -7.29 -14.77 -2.45
CA THR A 134 -7.14 -15.74 -3.54
C THR A 134 -7.92 -17.02 -3.18
N LYS A 135 -7.93 -18.03 -4.07
CA LYS A 135 -8.53 -19.33 -3.75
C LYS A 135 -7.81 -20.08 -2.62
N LYS A 136 -6.55 -19.74 -2.33
CA LYS A 136 -5.67 -20.52 -1.44
C LYS A 136 -5.26 -19.77 -0.17
N ALA A 137 -5.33 -18.45 -0.19
CA ALA A 137 -4.82 -17.59 0.87
C ALA A 137 -5.55 -16.25 0.89
N GLU A 138 -5.63 -15.68 2.08
CA GLU A 138 -5.98 -14.28 2.30
C GLU A 138 -4.77 -13.59 2.91
N ILE A 139 -4.45 -12.41 2.41
CA ILE A 139 -3.33 -11.58 2.88
C ILE A 139 -3.92 -10.25 3.31
N GLU A 140 -3.61 -9.82 4.52
CA GLU A 140 -3.99 -8.49 5.01
C GLU A 140 -2.93 -7.48 4.58
N LEU A 141 -3.40 -6.37 4.00
CA LEU A 141 -2.59 -5.22 3.63
C LEU A 141 -3.12 -3.98 4.37
N VAL A 142 -2.30 -3.32 5.17
CA VAL A 142 -2.66 -2.03 5.77
C VAL A 142 -1.79 -0.94 5.18
N PHE A 143 -2.40 -0.03 4.43
CA PHE A 143 -1.73 1.11 3.82
C PHE A 143 -1.77 2.30 4.78
N HIS A 144 -0.61 2.70 5.29
CA HIS A 144 -0.48 3.95 6.04
C HIS A 144 -0.33 5.10 5.07
N LEU A 145 -1.40 5.88 4.91
CA LEU A 145 -1.50 6.98 3.96
C LEU A 145 -1.39 8.33 4.65
N ARG A 146 -0.70 9.27 4.00
CA ARG A 146 -0.61 10.67 4.42
C ARG A 146 -1.08 11.61 3.32
N ALA A 147 -1.99 12.49 3.66
CA ALA A 147 -2.53 13.53 2.79
C ALA A 147 -1.49 14.61 2.51
N VAL A 148 -1.11 14.76 1.24
CA VAL A 148 -0.22 15.81 0.76
C VAL A 148 -1.04 16.97 0.17
N LYS A 149 -0.42 17.94 -0.53
CA LYS A 149 -1.18 19.04 -1.14
C LYS A 149 -2.10 18.50 -2.26
N GLY A 150 -3.30 19.08 -2.38
CA GLY A 150 -4.35 18.55 -3.26
C GLY A 150 -5.04 17.33 -2.67
N LYS A 151 -5.95 16.69 -3.41
CA LYS A 151 -6.63 15.44 -2.99
C LYS A 151 -5.75 14.19 -3.15
N ARG A 152 -4.43 14.34 -2.97
CA ARG A 152 -3.42 13.29 -3.17
C ARG A 152 -3.00 12.73 -1.81
N PHE A 153 -2.72 11.43 -1.78
CA PHE A 153 -2.11 10.75 -0.64
C PHE A 153 -0.79 10.11 -1.06
N VAL A 154 0.06 9.83 -0.09
CA VAL A 154 1.27 9.03 -0.26
C VAL A 154 1.30 7.95 0.80
N ALA A 155 1.79 6.77 0.45
CA ALA A 155 1.96 5.66 1.36
C ALA A 155 3.32 5.78 2.07
N ASP A 156 3.25 5.93 3.38
CA ASP A 156 4.38 6.07 4.29
C ASP A 156 4.85 4.71 4.83
N ASP A 157 4.01 3.70 4.71
CA ASP A 157 4.32 2.29 4.97
C ASP A 157 3.23 1.40 4.37
N VAL A 158 3.56 0.13 4.17
CA VAL A 158 2.59 -0.93 3.88
C VAL A 158 2.87 -2.09 4.82
N ILE A 159 1.88 -2.44 5.63
CA ILE A 159 1.94 -3.60 6.52
C ILE A 159 1.35 -4.78 5.77
N ILE A 160 2.07 -5.90 5.75
CA ILE A 160 1.68 -7.12 5.05
C ILE A 160 1.73 -8.25 6.05
N ASP A 161 0.58 -8.84 6.38
CA ASP A 161 0.44 -9.84 7.45
C ASP A 161 1.19 -9.40 8.73
N GLU A 162 0.83 -8.23 9.25
CA GLU A 162 1.41 -7.58 10.45
C GLU A 162 2.86 -7.08 10.31
N VAL A 163 3.55 -7.38 9.20
CA VAL A 163 4.94 -6.96 8.98
C VAL A 163 5.00 -5.67 8.17
N SER A 164 5.47 -4.60 8.82
CA SER A 164 5.81 -3.33 8.16
C SER A 164 6.91 -3.55 7.11
N LEU A 165 6.67 -3.08 5.87
CA LEU A 165 7.66 -3.09 4.80
C LEU A 165 8.90 -2.30 5.20
N VAL A 166 8.72 -1.06 5.65
CA VAL A 166 9.85 -0.19 6.02
C VAL A 166 10.57 -0.71 7.25
N GLY A 167 9.83 -1.24 8.23
CA GLY A 167 10.38 -1.85 9.44
C GLY A 167 11.23 -3.08 9.14
N ASN A 168 10.73 -3.97 8.27
CA ASN A 168 11.46 -5.16 7.85
C ASN A 168 12.80 -4.81 7.18
N TYR A 169 12.81 -3.85 6.25
CA TYR A 169 14.07 -3.42 5.64
C TYR A 169 15.00 -2.72 6.64
N ARG A 170 14.46 -1.94 7.59
CA ARG A 170 15.26 -1.34 8.67
C ARG A 170 16.00 -2.38 9.49
N GLU A 171 15.32 -3.46 9.88
CA GLU A 171 15.98 -4.56 10.60
C GLU A 171 17.09 -5.21 9.78
N GLN A 172 16.86 -5.43 8.48
CA GLN A 172 17.86 -6.01 7.60
C GLN A 172 19.08 -5.10 7.43
N PHE A 173 18.88 -3.81 7.18
CA PHE A 173 19.99 -2.86 7.04
C PHE A 173 20.76 -2.69 8.34
N ASN A 174 20.08 -2.63 9.48
CA ASN A 174 20.74 -2.61 10.78
C ASN A 174 21.65 -3.84 10.97
N LYS A 175 21.25 -5.04 10.55
CA LYS A 175 22.08 -6.25 10.65
C LYS A 175 23.29 -6.26 9.72
N ILE A 176 23.20 -5.59 8.57
CA ILE A 176 24.27 -5.55 7.56
C ILE A 176 25.30 -4.46 7.87
N ILE A 177 24.85 -3.32 8.41
CA ILE A 177 25.68 -2.13 8.66
C ILE A 177 26.30 -2.15 10.07
N ALA A 178 25.66 -2.81 11.05
CA ALA A 178 26.11 -2.85 12.44
C ALA A 178 27.43 -3.63 12.65
#